data_AF-A0A353DY71-F1
#
_entry.id   AF-A0A353DY71-F1
#
_cell.length_a   1.000
_cell.length_b   1.000
_cell.length_c   1.000
_cell.angle_alpha   90.00
_cell.angle_beta   90.00
_cell.angle_gamma   90.00
#
_symmetry.space_group_name_H-M   'P 1'
#
loop_
_entity.id
_entity.type
_entity.pdbx_description
1 polymer ?
#
loop_
_entity_poly.entity_id
_entity_poly.type
_entity_poly.pdbx_seq_one_letter_code
_entity_poly.pdbx_strand_id
1 'polypeptide(L)'
;MKTGKRWQEVMTASMKQLFLCLMPENDADPRGWRRAIWMLLGWFFLIQTLTGLVMWMFYSPSTHTAWESVFYLQHEIPMGWWIRGIHYWAAECMVVASLLLLILYISSIGSAASKHRSYLRALWITGIILALAITGYLLPWDQHGFWSAKIRTHIMGLTPVIGSGLERLMLGGTELGHYTLTRFFALHAGWLPILLWLGLRMGRSPTPGAKGLKDSMETENDFLWGAQSWRCGVAIVMGSLCVGILAWQPWAGDLEGALRGAPLSAPVNAAEPYPAARPEWYFLFLYQFLKYFPGPLEVVGAIFIPNLILLWLVFLPMWGRSRIGRRVNQTILVFLCLGVCLLSIVAIHEDQQNTSYLRAWKEADSEASRARELAASLNGIPQSGALTLLLEDPQTQGPKLFAEHCSSCHRYDRHDGRGLPVEEAPSASDLAGFASRTWLRKFLSPDHILTPAFFGHTSFKDGEMATFTTETIASFDTQERQQLEEVIHILSAEARLPAQKHLETSDAAWRSVDRDALFYEVGCTECHGFHFEDEDLDAPDLTGYGSKEWLKDFISNPSSERFYGEQNDRMPAYLEEGILNQEQISLIVDWLRGQ
;
A
#
# COMPACT_ATOMS: atom_id res chain seq x y z
N MET A 1 37.29 -21.71 44.43
CA MET A 1 37.56 -20.26 44.22
C MET A 1 38.52 -19.92 43.08
N LYS A 2 39.58 -20.68 42.80
CA LYS A 2 40.54 -20.38 41.70
C LYS A 2 40.01 -20.62 40.28
N THR A 3 39.08 -21.56 40.09
CA THR A 3 38.49 -21.89 38.79
C THR A 3 37.48 -20.83 38.30
N GLY A 4 36.70 -20.23 39.20
CA GLY A 4 35.76 -19.15 38.87
C GLY A 4 36.44 -17.85 38.42
N LYS A 5 37.54 -17.45 39.09
CA LYS A 5 38.34 -16.28 38.67
C LYS A 5 38.97 -16.46 37.29
N ARG A 6 39.53 -17.65 37.00
CA ARG A 6 40.10 -17.96 35.68
C ARG A 6 39.04 -17.98 34.58
N TRP A 7 37.83 -18.47 34.87
CA TRP A 7 36.70 -18.37 33.94
C TRP A 7 36.26 -16.92 33.70
N GLN A 8 36.20 -16.10 34.74
CA GLN A 8 35.91 -14.67 34.63
C GLN A 8 36.99 -13.93 33.83
N GLU A 9 38.27 -14.24 34.04
CA GLU A 9 39.40 -13.68 33.29
C GLU A 9 39.39 -14.09 31.81
N VAL A 10 39.08 -15.36 31.51
CA VAL A 10 38.96 -15.84 30.12
C VAL A 10 37.74 -15.24 29.42
N MET A 11 36.60 -15.13 30.10
CA MET A 11 35.40 -14.47 29.56
C MET A 11 35.63 -12.97 29.35
N THR A 12 36.23 -12.28 30.31
CA THR A 12 36.58 -10.85 30.14
C THR A 12 37.64 -10.64 29.07
N ALA A 13 38.63 -11.53 28.94
CA ALA A 13 39.60 -11.47 27.84
C ALA A 13 38.93 -11.69 26.48
N SER A 14 38.04 -12.69 26.38
CA SER A 14 37.31 -13.00 25.15
C SER A 14 36.32 -11.90 24.76
N MET A 15 35.61 -11.32 25.74
CA MET A 15 34.71 -10.18 25.55
C MET A 15 35.50 -8.91 25.19
N LYS A 16 36.65 -8.65 25.82
CA LYS A 16 37.55 -7.55 25.44
C LYS A 16 38.05 -7.74 24.02
N GLN A 17 38.39 -8.97 23.63
CA GLN A 17 38.84 -9.28 22.28
C GLN A 17 37.71 -9.16 21.25
N LEU A 18 36.48 -9.54 21.59
CA LEU A 18 35.28 -9.34 20.77
C LEU A 18 34.93 -7.84 20.62
N PHE A 19 35.03 -7.06 21.69
CA PHE A 19 34.81 -5.62 21.67
C PHE A 19 35.87 -4.89 20.83
N LEU A 20 37.15 -5.23 21.02
CA LEU A 20 38.26 -4.74 20.18
C LEU A 20 38.12 -5.15 18.71
N CYS A 21 37.57 -6.33 18.47
CA CYS A 21 37.32 -6.88 17.13
C CYS A 21 36.28 -6.07 16.34
N LEU A 22 35.34 -5.42 17.03
CA LEU A 22 34.27 -4.63 16.40
C LEU A 22 34.61 -3.14 16.28
N MET A 23 35.59 -2.64 17.04
CA MET A 23 35.93 -1.21 17.09
C MET A 23 36.75 -0.75 15.87
N PRO A 24 36.47 0.44 15.31
CA PRO A 24 37.28 1.01 14.23
C PRO A 24 38.69 1.41 14.71
N GLU A 25 39.64 1.43 13.76
CA GLU A 25 41.07 1.62 14.00
C GLU A 25 41.43 2.98 14.64
N ASN A 26 41.89 2.99 15.90
CA ASN A 26 42.59 4.08 16.59
C ASN A 26 42.11 5.49 16.20
N ASP A 27 40.86 5.82 16.52
CA ASP A 27 40.42 7.21 16.55
C ASP A 27 41.08 7.88 17.77
N ALA A 28 41.82 8.97 17.56
CA ALA A 28 42.59 9.66 18.60
C ALA A 28 41.75 10.24 19.75
N ASP A 29 40.41 10.16 19.66
CA ASP A 29 39.50 10.50 20.75
C ASP A 29 39.01 9.21 21.45
N PRO A 30 39.56 8.84 22.61
CA PRO A 30 39.09 7.69 23.40
C PRO A 30 37.66 7.85 23.93
N ARG A 31 37.01 9.01 23.76
CA ARG A 31 35.74 9.39 24.40
C ARG A 31 34.64 9.81 23.40
N GLY A 32 34.60 9.24 22.19
CA GLY A 32 33.64 9.67 21.15
C GLY A 32 32.36 8.84 21.03
N TRP A 33 31.21 9.51 20.84
CA TRP A 33 29.94 8.89 20.42
C TRP A 33 30.02 8.13 19.08
N ARG A 34 31.04 8.40 18.25
CA ARG A 34 31.27 7.68 16.99
C ARG A 34 31.47 6.18 17.17
N ARG A 35 32.23 5.77 18.18
CA ARG A 35 32.48 4.36 18.47
C ARG A 35 31.20 3.67 18.97
N ALA A 36 30.39 4.38 19.76
CA ALA A 36 29.10 3.88 20.22
C ALA A 36 28.11 3.69 19.05
N ILE A 37 28.05 4.64 18.11
CA ILE A 37 27.22 4.52 16.91
C ILE A 37 27.73 3.42 15.97
N TRP A 38 29.05 3.26 15.83
CA TRP A 38 29.63 2.14 15.07
C TRP A 38 29.26 0.77 15.67
N MET A 39 29.32 0.63 17.00
CA MET A 39 28.84 -0.59 17.68
C MET A 39 27.35 -0.80 17.46
N LEU A 40 26.56 0.27 17.53
CA LEU A 40 25.12 0.22 17.29
C LEU A 40 24.79 -0.24 15.87
N LEU A 41 25.55 0.20 14.85
CA LEU A 41 25.40 -0.30 13.48
C LEU A 41 25.72 -1.79 13.36
N GLY A 42 26.79 -2.26 14.01
CA GLY A 42 27.10 -3.69 14.06
C GLY A 42 26.01 -4.50 14.76
N TRP A 43 25.40 -3.94 15.81
CA TRP A 43 24.27 -4.52 16.53
C TRP A 43 23.01 -4.60 15.66
N PHE A 44 22.65 -3.51 14.97
CA PHE A 44 21.53 -3.54 14.03
C PHE A 44 21.77 -4.52 12.89
N PHE A 45 22.99 -4.56 12.32
CA PHE A 45 23.33 -5.54 11.29
C PHE A 45 23.18 -6.99 11.78
N LEU A 46 23.55 -7.28 13.03
CA LEU A 46 23.32 -8.59 13.64
C LEU A 46 21.83 -8.91 13.75
N ILE A 47 21.02 -7.97 14.27
CA ILE A 47 19.56 -8.11 14.34
C ILE A 47 19.01 -8.39 12.95
N GLN A 48 19.38 -7.59 11.95
CA GLN A 48 18.90 -7.75 10.56
C GLN A 48 19.24 -9.10 9.97
N THR A 49 20.45 -9.58 10.20
CA THR A 49 20.88 -10.88 9.70
C THR A 49 20.07 -11.99 10.35
N LEU A 50 19.86 -11.94 11.67
CA LEU A 50 19.11 -12.97 12.40
C LEU A 50 17.63 -12.98 12.03
N THR A 51 16.97 -11.83 12.05
CA THR A 51 15.55 -11.73 11.67
C THR A 51 15.37 -12.04 10.18
N GLY A 52 16.27 -11.57 9.32
CA GLY A 52 16.24 -11.84 7.89
C GLY A 52 16.39 -13.31 7.54
N LEU A 53 17.29 -14.04 8.23
CA LEU A 53 17.42 -15.50 8.07
C LEU A 53 16.14 -16.23 8.48
N VAL A 54 15.47 -15.78 9.56
CA VAL A 54 14.18 -16.37 9.97
C VAL A 54 13.11 -16.10 8.92
N MET A 55 12.99 -14.86 8.44
CA MET A 55 12.02 -14.49 7.41
C MET A 55 12.27 -15.20 6.08
N TRP A 56 13.53 -15.43 5.70
CA TRP A 56 13.89 -16.17 4.48
C TRP A 56 13.24 -17.56 4.48
N MET A 57 13.16 -18.26 5.62
CA MET A 57 12.53 -19.58 5.68
C MET A 57 11.05 -19.61 5.27
N PHE A 58 10.36 -18.46 5.32
CA PHE A 58 8.94 -18.33 5.01
C PHE A 58 8.68 -17.56 3.71
N TYR A 59 9.67 -16.83 3.18
CA TYR A 59 9.49 -15.94 2.03
C TYR A 59 9.62 -16.67 0.69
N SER A 60 8.68 -16.39 -0.23
CA SER A 60 8.66 -16.96 -1.58
C SER A 60 8.80 -15.84 -2.64
N PRO A 61 9.96 -15.71 -3.32
CA PRO A 61 10.24 -14.61 -4.24
C PRO A 61 9.57 -14.81 -5.61
N SER A 62 8.25 -14.67 -5.68
CA SER A 62 7.50 -14.65 -6.95
C SER A 62 6.42 -13.57 -6.93
N THR A 63 6.07 -13.03 -8.10
CA THR A 63 4.99 -12.05 -8.27
C THR A 63 3.64 -12.55 -7.78
N HIS A 64 3.43 -13.87 -7.76
CA HIS A 64 2.19 -14.50 -7.30
C HIS A 64 2.18 -14.77 -5.78
N THR A 65 3.33 -15.12 -5.19
CA THR A 65 3.44 -15.65 -3.82
C THR A 65 4.18 -14.74 -2.84
N ALA A 66 4.82 -13.66 -3.29
CA ALA A 66 5.62 -12.79 -2.41
C ALA A 66 4.75 -12.09 -1.36
N TRP A 67 3.67 -11.44 -1.80
CA TRP A 67 2.72 -10.80 -0.89
C TRP A 67 2.08 -11.81 0.06
N GLU A 68 1.64 -12.96 -0.47
CA GLU A 68 1.07 -14.08 0.30
C GLU A 68 2.04 -14.56 1.38
N SER A 69 3.30 -14.83 1.03
CA SER A 69 4.29 -15.32 1.97
C SER A 69 4.59 -14.32 3.10
N VAL A 70 4.52 -13.02 2.80
CA VAL A 70 4.68 -11.95 3.76
C VAL A 70 3.43 -11.77 4.63
N PHE A 71 2.24 -11.95 4.06
CA PHE A 71 0.99 -12.01 4.81
C PHE A 71 0.99 -13.19 5.79
N TYR A 72 1.33 -14.39 5.31
CA TYR A 72 1.44 -15.61 6.12
C TYR A 72 2.45 -15.44 7.26
N LEU A 73 3.64 -14.92 6.96
CA LEU A 73 4.65 -14.61 7.98
C LEU A 73 4.09 -13.65 9.04
N GLN A 74 3.32 -12.63 8.65
CA GLN A 74 2.84 -11.63 9.61
C GLN A 74 1.66 -12.11 10.45
N HIS A 75 0.69 -12.79 9.85
CA HIS A 75 -0.60 -13.06 10.49
C HIS A 75 -0.78 -14.51 10.95
N GLU A 76 -0.16 -15.48 10.27
CA GLU A 76 -0.34 -16.91 10.58
C GLU A 76 0.77 -17.46 11.47
N ILE A 77 2.00 -16.95 11.34
CA ILE A 77 3.12 -17.39 12.17
C ILE A 77 3.07 -16.73 13.56
N PRO A 78 3.10 -17.50 14.67
CA PRO A 78 3.19 -16.94 16.00
C PRO A 78 4.39 -15.99 16.15
N MET A 79 4.14 -14.74 16.55
CA MET A 79 5.15 -13.68 16.67
C MET A 79 5.84 -13.29 15.35
N GLY A 80 5.33 -13.72 14.19
CA GLY A 80 5.92 -13.37 12.91
C GLY A 80 5.78 -11.89 12.57
N TRP A 81 4.66 -11.25 12.93
CA TRP A 81 4.50 -9.78 12.90
C TRP A 81 5.59 -9.05 13.68
N TRP A 82 6.04 -9.61 14.81
CA TRP A 82 7.06 -9.02 15.67
C TRP A 82 8.46 -9.16 15.07
N ILE A 83 8.77 -10.33 14.50
CA ILE A 83 10.05 -10.58 13.81
C ILE A 83 10.17 -9.63 12.60
N ARG A 84 9.11 -9.54 11.78
CA ARG A 84 9.07 -8.62 10.64
C ARG A 84 9.13 -7.16 11.10
N GLY A 85 8.42 -6.80 12.17
CA GLY A 85 8.46 -5.47 12.78
C GLY A 85 9.86 -5.08 13.23
N ILE A 86 10.56 -5.96 13.95
CA ILE A 86 11.96 -5.73 14.35
C ILE A 86 12.85 -5.56 13.13
N HIS A 87 12.72 -6.41 12.10
CA HIS A 87 13.50 -6.30 10.86
C HIS A 87 13.29 -4.93 10.19
N TYR A 88 12.03 -4.53 10.01
CA TYR A 88 11.67 -3.23 9.42
C TYR A 88 12.22 -2.04 10.21
N TRP A 89 11.88 -1.93 11.51
CA TRP A 89 12.25 -0.76 12.31
C TRP A 89 13.74 -0.71 12.64
N ALA A 90 14.41 -1.85 12.80
CA ALA A 90 15.86 -1.86 12.92
C ALA A 90 16.52 -1.38 11.62
N ALA A 91 15.89 -1.50 10.45
CA ALA A 91 16.47 -1.08 9.17
C ALA A 91 16.43 0.45 9.09
N GLU A 92 15.29 1.02 9.47
CA GLU A 92 15.10 2.47 9.61
C GLU A 92 16.08 3.08 10.62
N CYS A 93 16.21 2.49 11.81
CA CYS A 93 17.18 2.94 12.79
C CYS A 93 18.63 2.78 12.31
N MET A 94 18.94 1.74 11.52
CA MET A 94 20.26 1.53 10.93
C MET A 94 20.60 2.60 9.89
N VAL A 95 19.64 3.02 9.06
CA VAL A 95 19.79 4.16 8.14
C VAL A 95 20.12 5.43 8.92
N VAL A 96 19.32 5.78 9.94
CA VAL A 96 19.55 6.95 10.80
C VAL A 96 20.95 6.90 11.45
N ALA A 97 21.32 5.78 12.07
CA ALA A 97 22.62 5.62 12.70
C ALA A 97 23.78 5.78 11.71
N SER A 98 23.63 5.30 10.47
CA SER A 98 24.66 5.41 9.43
C SER A 98 24.84 6.85 8.94
N LEU A 99 23.73 7.59 8.79
CA LEU A 99 23.75 9.00 8.39
C LEU A 99 24.33 9.87 9.51
N LEU A 100 23.96 9.63 10.76
CA LEU A 100 24.54 10.29 11.93
C LEU A 100 26.05 10.03 12.03
N LEU A 101 26.47 8.77 11.82
CA LEU A 101 27.89 8.43 11.78
C LEU A 101 28.63 9.21 10.69
N LEU A 102 28.07 9.28 9.48
CA LEU A 102 28.64 10.02 8.36
C LEU A 102 28.77 11.52 8.67
N ILE A 103 27.71 12.14 9.21
CA ILE A 103 27.69 13.55 9.64
C ILE A 103 28.77 13.82 10.70
N LEU A 104 28.91 12.93 11.69
CA LEU A 104 29.93 13.06 12.74
C LEU A 104 31.36 12.94 12.19
N TYR A 105 31.58 12.09 11.19
CA TYR A 105 32.86 12.04 10.50
C TYR A 105 33.11 13.34 9.75
N ILE A 106 32.18 13.79 8.90
CA ILE A 106 32.33 15.02 8.08
C ILE A 106 32.64 16.22 8.97
N SER A 107 31.89 16.36 10.07
CA SER A 107 32.03 17.47 11.02
C SER A 107 33.42 17.54 11.67
N SER A 108 34.18 16.44 11.63
CA SER A 108 35.49 16.33 12.27
C SER A 108 36.67 16.23 11.32
N ILE A 109 36.41 16.28 10.01
CA ILE A 109 37.46 16.15 9.00
C ILE A 109 38.51 17.25 9.16
N GLY A 110 39.78 16.83 9.09
CA GLY A 110 40.95 17.68 9.32
C GLY A 110 41.39 17.79 10.78
N SER A 111 40.68 17.16 11.73
CA SER A 111 41.17 16.99 13.10
C SER A 111 42.18 15.84 13.17
N ALA A 112 43.04 15.83 14.20
CA ALA A 112 43.93 14.70 14.48
C ALA A 112 43.17 13.37 14.69
N ALA A 113 41.86 13.45 14.99
CA ALA A 113 40.97 12.32 15.21
C ALA A 113 40.30 11.77 13.93
N SER A 114 40.35 12.47 12.78
CA SER A 114 39.69 12.03 11.55
C SER A 114 40.69 11.40 10.56
N LYS A 115 40.70 10.07 10.46
CA LYS A 115 41.47 9.38 9.42
C LYS A 115 40.65 9.32 8.13
N HIS A 116 41.27 9.69 7.01
CA HIS A 116 40.68 9.62 5.67
C HIS A 116 40.04 8.25 5.37
N ARG A 117 40.72 7.16 5.76
CA ARG A 117 40.23 5.78 5.56
C ARG A 117 38.97 5.46 6.34
N SER A 118 38.83 5.96 7.57
CA SER A 118 37.64 5.71 8.41
C SER A 118 36.41 6.42 7.84
N TYR A 119 36.58 7.64 7.33
CA TYR A 119 35.51 8.37 6.65
C TYR A 119 35.04 7.67 5.37
N LEU A 120 35.97 7.31 4.46
CA LEU A 120 35.60 6.63 3.21
C LEU A 120 34.89 5.30 3.48
N ARG A 121 35.29 4.59 4.53
CA ARG A 121 34.60 3.37 4.98
C ARG A 121 33.19 3.65 5.48
N ALA A 122 33.00 4.71 6.29
CA ALA A 122 31.67 5.12 6.73
C ALA A 122 30.78 5.47 5.53
N LEU A 123 31.31 6.23 4.56
CA LEU A 123 30.60 6.55 3.32
C LEU A 123 30.20 5.29 2.53
N TRP A 124 31.12 4.33 2.39
CA TRP A 124 30.86 3.06 1.71
C TRP A 124 29.79 2.22 2.43
N ILE A 125 29.88 2.10 3.75
CA ILE A 125 28.89 1.40 4.59
C ILE A 125 27.52 2.06 4.48
N THR A 126 27.44 3.39 4.57
CA THR A 126 26.18 4.13 4.39
C THR A 126 25.58 3.85 3.01
N GLY A 127 26.39 3.83 1.94
CA GLY A 127 25.94 3.47 0.60
C GLY A 127 25.34 2.06 0.51
N ILE A 128 25.97 1.07 1.14
CA ILE A 128 25.46 -0.31 1.17
C ILE A 128 24.18 -0.42 2.01
N ILE A 129 24.10 0.29 3.15
CA ILE A 129 22.89 0.33 3.99
C ILE A 129 21.71 0.92 3.21
N LEU A 130 21.93 2.00 2.45
CA LEU A 130 20.91 2.57 1.57
C LEU A 130 20.50 1.59 0.45
N ALA A 131 21.46 0.87 -0.13
CA ALA A 131 21.18 -0.17 -1.13
C ALA A 131 20.37 -1.34 -0.55
N LEU A 132 20.68 -1.78 0.67
CA LEU A 132 19.92 -2.80 1.41
C LEU A 132 18.48 -2.34 1.63
N ALA A 133 18.28 -1.10 2.05
CA ALA A 133 16.96 -0.54 2.24
C ALA A 133 16.18 -0.54 0.91
N ILE A 134 16.74 0.06 -0.15
CA ILE A 134 16.12 0.12 -1.49
C ILE A 134 15.68 -1.26 -2.00
N THR A 135 16.53 -2.27 -1.84
CA THR A 135 16.26 -3.62 -2.36
C THR A 135 15.28 -4.39 -1.49
N GLY A 136 15.25 -4.15 -0.17
CA GLY A 136 14.34 -4.81 0.76
C GLY A 136 12.88 -4.34 0.64
N TYR A 137 12.67 -3.04 0.38
CA TYR A 137 11.33 -2.45 0.25
C TYR A 137 10.50 -3.01 -0.91
N LEU A 138 11.14 -3.60 -1.94
CA LEU A 138 10.41 -4.25 -3.04
C LEU A 138 9.88 -5.65 -2.67
N LEU A 139 10.49 -6.31 -1.68
CA LEU A 139 10.23 -7.73 -1.40
C LEU A 139 8.80 -8.06 -0.94
N PRO A 140 8.09 -7.20 -0.18
CA PRO A 140 6.68 -7.42 0.12
C PRO A 140 5.76 -7.51 -1.10
N TRP A 141 6.20 -6.97 -2.25
CA TRP A 141 5.44 -6.95 -3.51
C TRP A 141 4.03 -6.34 -3.34
N ASP A 142 3.96 -5.26 -2.57
CA ASP A 142 2.75 -4.46 -2.35
C ASP A 142 2.77 -3.18 -3.21
N GLN A 143 1.63 -2.47 -3.25
CA GLN A 143 1.46 -1.27 -4.07
C GLN A 143 2.55 -0.23 -3.78
N HIS A 144 2.86 0.01 -2.50
CA HIS A 144 3.90 0.96 -2.13
C HIS A 144 5.30 0.55 -2.62
N GLY A 145 5.74 -0.67 -2.31
CA GLY A 145 7.06 -1.18 -2.67
C GLY A 145 7.30 -1.23 -4.17
N PHE A 146 6.30 -1.68 -4.94
CA PHE A 146 6.38 -1.77 -6.40
C PHE A 146 6.53 -0.40 -7.06
N TRP A 147 5.61 0.54 -6.79
CA TRP A 147 5.63 1.84 -7.44
C TRP A 147 6.84 2.68 -7.02
N SER A 148 7.25 2.55 -5.76
CA SER A 148 8.48 3.16 -5.25
C SER A 148 9.72 2.62 -5.98
N ALA A 149 9.78 1.31 -6.27
CA ALA A 149 10.86 0.72 -7.06
C ALA A 149 10.82 1.13 -8.55
N LYS A 150 9.62 1.32 -9.12
CA LYS A 150 9.45 1.79 -10.51
C LYS A 150 10.08 3.16 -10.71
N ILE A 151 9.84 4.09 -9.79
CA ILE A 151 10.46 5.43 -9.80
C ILE A 151 11.99 5.33 -9.73
N ARG A 152 12.54 4.51 -8.84
CA ARG A 152 13.99 4.37 -8.67
C ARG A 152 14.69 3.74 -9.87
N THR A 153 14.09 2.70 -10.45
CA THR A 153 14.65 2.02 -11.63
C THR A 153 14.58 2.92 -12.86
N HIS A 154 13.53 3.73 -12.99
CA HIS A 154 13.43 4.74 -14.04
C HIS A 154 14.53 5.81 -13.92
N ILE A 155 14.77 6.35 -12.72
CA ILE A 155 15.86 7.31 -12.47
C ILE A 155 17.22 6.72 -12.88
N MET A 156 17.47 5.44 -12.61
CA MET A 156 18.70 4.78 -13.06
C MET A 156 18.81 4.72 -14.60
N GLY A 157 17.68 4.52 -15.29
CA GLY A 157 17.55 4.57 -16.75
C GLY A 157 18.00 5.90 -17.37
N LEU A 158 17.88 7.01 -16.64
CA LEU A 158 18.31 8.34 -17.07
C LEU A 158 19.84 8.52 -17.13
N THR A 159 20.63 7.55 -16.63
CA THR A 159 22.09 7.64 -16.64
C THR A 159 22.62 7.71 -18.08
N PRO A 160 23.40 8.74 -18.45
CA PRO A 160 23.94 8.86 -19.81
C PRO A 160 24.74 7.62 -20.23
N VAL A 161 24.65 7.26 -21.52
CA VAL A 161 25.38 6.16 -22.17
C VAL A 161 24.95 4.74 -21.75
N ILE A 162 24.86 4.45 -20.45
CA ILE A 162 24.66 3.10 -19.92
C ILE A 162 23.29 2.87 -19.26
N GLY A 163 22.51 3.93 -19.03
CA GLY A 163 21.28 3.89 -18.20
C GLY A 163 20.24 2.91 -18.70
N SER A 164 19.89 2.96 -19.99
CA SER A 164 18.89 2.04 -20.58
C SER A 164 19.32 0.57 -20.51
N GLY A 165 20.63 0.29 -20.60
CA GLY A 165 21.18 -1.04 -20.42
C GLY A 165 21.11 -1.51 -18.96
N LEU A 166 21.43 -0.63 -18.01
CA LEU A 166 21.33 -0.90 -16.57
C LEU A 166 19.89 -1.12 -16.11
N GLU A 167 18.96 -0.27 -16.57
CA GLU A 167 17.53 -0.40 -16.29
C GLU A 167 17.00 -1.75 -16.78
N ARG A 168 17.23 -2.10 -18.05
CA ARG A 168 16.83 -3.42 -18.58
C ARG A 168 17.48 -4.58 -17.84
N LEU A 169 18.74 -4.43 -17.41
CA LEU A 169 19.42 -5.45 -16.60
C LEU A 169 18.78 -5.59 -15.22
N MET A 170 18.31 -4.52 -14.60
CA MET A 170 17.67 -4.59 -13.28
C MET A 170 16.22 -5.08 -13.39
N LEU A 171 15.46 -4.60 -14.37
CA LEU A 171 14.08 -5.04 -14.63
C LEU A 171 14.05 -6.52 -15.05
N GLY A 172 14.96 -6.94 -15.93
CA GLY A 172 14.93 -8.29 -16.51
C GLY A 172 13.81 -8.51 -17.51
N GLY A 173 13.18 -7.44 -17.99
CA GLY A 173 12.11 -7.43 -18.96
C GLY A 173 11.81 -6.00 -19.42
N THR A 174 10.64 -5.80 -20.03
CA THR A 174 10.13 -4.46 -20.39
C THR A 174 9.65 -3.67 -19.18
N GLU A 175 9.21 -4.37 -18.12
CA GLU A 175 8.68 -3.78 -16.90
C GLU A 175 9.14 -4.54 -15.64
N LEU A 176 8.83 -4.00 -14.47
CA LEU A 176 9.04 -4.66 -13.19
C LEU A 176 8.20 -5.93 -13.10
N GLY A 177 8.84 -7.05 -12.78
CA GLY A 177 8.15 -8.33 -12.69
C GLY A 177 8.96 -9.39 -11.96
N HIS A 178 8.68 -10.66 -12.26
CA HIS A 178 9.24 -11.82 -11.57
C HIS A 178 10.78 -11.84 -11.55
N TYR A 179 11.42 -11.53 -12.68
CA TYR A 179 12.88 -11.47 -12.75
C TYR A 179 13.48 -10.33 -11.94
N THR A 180 12.80 -9.19 -11.84
CA THR A 180 13.26 -8.08 -10.99
C THR A 180 13.24 -8.52 -9.53
N LEU A 181 12.12 -9.08 -9.08
CA LEU A 181 11.91 -9.47 -7.70
C LEU A 181 12.93 -10.51 -7.22
N THR A 182 13.16 -11.56 -8.01
CA THR A 182 14.15 -12.60 -7.70
C THR A 182 15.58 -12.06 -7.63
N ARG A 183 15.96 -11.12 -8.51
CA ARG A 183 17.28 -10.45 -8.47
C ARG A 183 17.42 -9.56 -7.26
N PHE A 184 16.40 -8.76 -6.94
CA PHE A 184 16.39 -7.90 -5.76
C PHE A 184 16.48 -8.72 -4.49
N PHE A 185 15.80 -9.86 -4.42
CA PHE A 185 15.92 -10.81 -3.32
C PHE A 185 17.35 -11.33 -3.18
N ALA A 186 17.97 -11.80 -4.26
CA ALA A 186 19.36 -12.30 -4.24
C ALA A 186 20.38 -11.22 -3.83
N LEU A 187 20.16 -9.97 -4.25
CA LEU A 187 20.97 -8.83 -3.83
C LEU A 187 20.78 -8.51 -2.35
N HIS A 188 19.52 -8.42 -1.89
CA HIS A 188 19.14 -8.02 -0.54
C HIS A 188 19.52 -9.05 0.52
N ALA A 189 19.18 -10.33 0.31
CA ALA A 189 19.41 -11.40 1.27
C ALA A 189 20.80 -12.05 1.14
N GLY A 190 21.45 -11.93 -0.03
CA GLY A 190 22.73 -12.56 -0.33
C GLY A 190 23.91 -11.58 -0.37
N TRP A 191 24.03 -10.84 -1.48
CA TRP A 191 25.25 -10.09 -1.79
C TRP A 191 25.48 -8.87 -0.91
N LEU A 192 24.46 -8.04 -0.69
CA LEU A 192 24.60 -6.78 0.04
C LEU A 192 24.95 -6.98 1.54
N PRO A 193 24.38 -7.96 2.28
CA PRO A 193 24.79 -8.24 3.65
C PRO A 193 26.25 -8.69 3.74
N ILE A 194 26.73 -9.48 2.76
CA ILE A 194 28.14 -9.91 2.69
C ILE A 194 29.06 -8.69 2.49
N LEU A 195 28.70 -7.78 1.59
CA LEU A 195 29.45 -6.54 1.36
C LEU A 195 29.46 -5.67 2.63
N LEU A 196 28.32 -5.52 3.30
CA LEU A 196 28.23 -4.76 4.55
C LEU A 196 29.13 -5.38 5.64
N TRP A 197 29.09 -6.71 5.80
CA TRP A 197 29.96 -7.43 6.74
C TRP A 197 31.44 -7.21 6.43
N LEU A 198 31.82 -7.28 5.14
CA LEU A 198 33.18 -6.96 4.70
C LEU A 198 33.55 -5.51 5.08
N GLY A 199 32.66 -4.54 4.89
CA GLY A 199 32.88 -3.14 5.25
C GLY A 199 33.11 -2.91 6.72
N LEU A 200 32.27 -3.55 7.55
CA LEU A 200 32.39 -3.50 9.00
C LEU A 200 33.70 -4.14 9.48
N ARG A 201 34.24 -5.13 8.75
CA ARG A 201 35.50 -5.84 9.06
C ARG A 201 36.76 -5.17 8.48
N MET A 202 36.66 -4.57 7.29
CA MET A 202 37.76 -3.90 6.61
C MET A 202 38.22 -2.73 7.47
N GLY A 203 39.48 -2.73 7.91
CA GLY A 203 39.99 -1.78 8.91
C GLY A 203 40.74 -2.40 10.08
N ARG A 204 40.74 -3.73 10.17
CA ARG A 204 41.76 -4.46 10.92
C ARG A 204 43.10 -4.28 10.22
N SER A 205 44.09 -3.70 10.88
CA SER A 205 45.47 -4.00 10.50
C SER A 205 45.77 -5.43 10.99
N PRO A 206 46.22 -6.37 10.13
CA PRO A 206 46.57 -7.74 10.55
C PRO A 206 47.86 -7.81 11.37
N THR A 207 48.61 -6.71 11.51
CA THR A 207 49.92 -6.68 12.17
C THR A 207 49.80 -6.64 13.70
N PRO A 208 50.65 -7.38 14.44
CA PRO A 208 50.56 -7.52 15.89
C PRO A 208 50.91 -6.21 16.61
N GLY A 209 49.90 -5.37 16.81
CA GLY A 209 49.92 -4.25 17.75
C GLY A 209 49.69 -4.69 19.20
N ALA A 210 49.82 -5.99 19.52
CA ALA A 210 49.73 -6.50 20.88
C ALA A 210 50.87 -5.98 21.79
N LYS A 211 51.94 -5.37 21.25
CA LYS A 211 52.95 -4.67 22.06
C LYS A 211 52.52 -3.24 22.41
N GLY A 212 52.08 -2.44 21.44
CA GLY A 212 51.65 -1.06 21.67
C GLY A 212 50.34 -0.94 22.49
N LEU A 213 49.41 -1.89 22.32
CA LEU A 213 48.20 -1.97 23.15
C LEU A 213 48.47 -2.48 24.56
N LYS A 214 49.48 -3.33 24.76
CA LYS A 214 49.86 -3.79 26.10
C LYS A 214 50.53 -2.68 26.89
N ASP A 215 51.41 -1.92 26.24
CA ASP A 215 52.08 -0.76 26.85
C ASP A 215 51.09 0.38 27.15
N SER A 216 50.05 0.59 26.31
CA SER A 216 48.98 1.55 26.61
C SER A 216 47.94 1.02 27.61
N MET A 217 47.62 -0.28 27.60
CA MET A 217 46.71 -0.88 28.59
C MET A 217 47.32 -0.94 29.99
N GLU A 218 48.64 -1.02 30.11
CA GLU A 218 49.33 -0.96 31.39
C GLU A 218 49.46 0.49 31.93
N THR A 219 49.24 1.52 31.08
CA THR A 219 49.31 2.94 31.47
C THR A 219 48.00 3.73 31.41
N GLU A 220 46.95 3.26 30.73
CA GLU A 220 45.66 3.95 30.57
C GLU A 220 44.54 3.28 31.38
N ASN A 221 44.18 3.92 32.50
CA ASN A 221 43.14 3.58 33.48
C ASN A 221 41.96 2.71 33.00
N ASP A 222 41.68 1.62 33.74
CA ASP A 222 40.46 0.79 33.64
C ASP A 222 39.14 1.60 33.56
N PHE A 223 39.13 2.82 34.11
CA PHE A 223 38.02 3.77 34.04
C PHE A 223 37.64 4.20 32.61
N LEU A 224 38.61 4.38 31.71
CA LEU A 224 38.38 4.81 30.32
C LEU A 224 37.69 3.70 29.51
N TRP A 225 38.04 2.45 29.77
CA TRP A 225 37.37 1.26 29.25
C TRP A 225 35.94 1.14 29.78
N GLY A 226 35.73 1.39 31.07
CA GLY A 226 34.40 1.43 31.69
C GLY A 226 33.49 2.47 31.03
N ALA A 227 33.97 3.70 30.87
CA ALA A 227 33.17 4.80 30.32
C ALA A 227 32.78 4.60 28.85
N GLN A 228 33.67 4.07 28.00
CA GLN A 228 33.34 3.83 26.59
C GLN A 228 32.43 2.61 26.41
N SER A 229 32.67 1.52 27.17
CA SER A 229 31.81 0.33 27.13
C SER A 229 30.40 0.66 27.61
N TRP A 230 30.28 1.51 28.64
CA TRP A 230 29.01 2.05 29.10
C TRP A 230 28.26 2.79 27.99
N ARG A 231 28.91 3.72 27.26
CA ARG A 231 28.26 4.44 26.15
C ARG A 231 27.80 3.53 25.03
N CYS A 232 28.61 2.53 24.67
CA CYS A 232 28.21 1.53 23.67
C CYS A 232 27.01 0.71 24.17
N GLY A 233 27.04 0.27 25.43
CA GLY A 233 25.94 -0.45 26.06
C GLY A 233 24.65 0.39 26.08
N VAL A 234 24.74 1.65 26.50
CA VAL A 234 23.60 2.60 26.50
C VAL A 234 23.08 2.79 25.08
N ALA A 235 23.94 3.01 24.09
CA ALA A 235 23.51 3.18 22.70
C ALA A 235 22.78 1.93 22.17
N ILE A 236 23.29 0.73 22.45
CA ILE A 236 22.66 -0.55 22.06
C ILE A 236 21.32 -0.75 22.77
N VAL A 237 21.26 -0.51 24.08
CA VAL A 237 20.02 -0.64 24.87
C VAL A 237 18.98 0.36 24.37
N MET A 238 19.34 1.63 24.22
CA MET A 238 18.43 2.66 23.71
C MET A 238 17.97 2.37 22.29
N GLY A 239 18.87 1.93 21.40
CA GLY A 239 18.52 1.53 20.04
C GLY A 239 17.57 0.33 20.01
N SER A 240 17.82 -0.69 20.85
CA SER A 240 16.95 -1.87 20.95
C SER A 240 15.59 -1.54 21.55
N LEU A 241 15.55 -0.68 22.57
CA LEU A 241 14.30 -0.17 23.14
C LEU A 241 13.51 0.64 22.12
N CYS A 242 14.19 1.49 21.34
CA CYS A 242 13.55 2.26 20.27
C CYS A 242 12.93 1.33 19.22
N VAL A 243 13.67 0.34 18.72
CA VAL A 243 13.16 -0.66 17.77
C VAL A 243 11.99 -1.44 18.37
N GLY A 244 12.10 -1.89 19.62
CA GLY A 244 11.03 -2.62 20.30
C GLY A 244 9.76 -1.77 20.49
N ILE A 245 9.90 -0.51 20.90
CA ILE A 245 8.75 0.40 21.03
C ILE A 245 8.08 0.60 19.68
N LEU A 246 8.85 0.90 18.63
CA LEU A 246 8.33 1.15 17.29
C LEU A 246 7.66 -0.10 16.68
N ALA A 247 8.28 -1.27 16.82
CA ALA A 247 7.70 -2.53 16.38
C ALA A 247 6.43 -2.92 17.15
N TRP A 248 6.24 -2.37 18.35
CA TRP A 248 5.09 -2.69 19.21
C TRP A 248 3.93 -1.73 18.98
N GLN A 249 4.20 -0.53 18.44
CA GLN A 249 3.13 0.42 18.12
C GLN A 249 2.21 -0.17 17.05
N PRO A 250 0.87 -0.01 17.21
CA PRO A 250 -0.05 -0.18 16.11
C PRO A 250 0.32 0.76 14.96
N TRP A 251 0.24 0.29 13.72
CA TRP A 251 0.44 1.14 12.56
C TRP A 251 -0.73 2.12 12.42
N ALA A 252 -0.44 3.41 12.18
CA ALA A 252 -1.41 4.50 12.22
C ALA A 252 -2.46 4.49 11.08
N GLY A 253 -2.36 3.56 10.12
CA GLY A 253 -3.32 3.39 9.02
C GLY A 253 -4.45 2.40 9.32
N ASP A 254 -4.37 1.62 10.40
CA ASP A 254 -5.39 0.62 10.69
C ASP A 254 -6.54 1.23 11.51
N LEU A 255 -7.76 1.23 10.95
CA LEU A 255 -8.99 1.72 11.59
C LEU A 255 -9.30 1.03 12.93
N GLU A 256 -8.71 -0.14 13.22
CA GLU A 256 -8.91 -0.89 14.46
C GLU A 256 -7.68 -0.93 15.38
N GLY A 257 -6.52 -0.39 14.96
CA GLY A 257 -5.29 -0.42 15.75
C GLY A 257 -4.80 -1.85 16.11
N ALA A 258 -5.23 -2.85 15.33
CA ALA A 258 -4.96 -4.26 15.58
C ALA A 258 -3.58 -4.69 15.03
N LEU A 259 -3.11 -4.03 13.97
CA LEU A 259 -1.87 -4.38 13.28
C LEU A 259 -0.65 -3.74 13.92
N ARG A 260 0.19 -4.58 14.53
CA ARG A 260 1.51 -4.23 15.06
C ARG A 260 2.61 -4.73 14.13
N GLY A 261 3.78 -4.10 14.17
CA GLY A 261 4.95 -4.53 13.41
C GLY A 261 5.27 -3.63 12.21
N ALA A 262 5.25 -4.18 11.00
CA ALA A 262 5.61 -3.47 9.76
C ALA A 262 4.38 -3.30 8.85
N PRO A 263 4.29 -2.19 8.08
CA PRO A 263 3.19 -1.97 7.15
C PRO A 263 3.21 -3.00 6.01
N LEU A 264 2.02 -3.43 5.59
CA LEU A 264 1.78 -4.21 4.38
C LEU A 264 0.62 -3.57 3.62
N SER A 265 0.91 -2.94 2.47
CA SER A 265 -0.12 -2.36 1.62
C SER A 265 -0.84 -3.44 0.81
N ALA A 266 -1.83 -3.05 0.00
CA ALA A 266 -2.55 -3.94 -0.89
C ALA A 266 -1.60 -4.69 -1.84
N PRO A 267 -1.93 -5.92 -2.25
CA PRO A 267 -1.23 -6.60 -3.34
C PRO A 267 -1.11 -5.67 -4.55
N VAL A 268 0.05 -5.67 -5.20
CA VAL A 268 0.26 -4.74 -6.31
C VAL A 268 -0.68 -5.01 -7.47
N ASN A 269 -1.36 -3.96 -7.95
CA ASN A 269 -1.98 -3.91 -9.27
C ASN A 269 -1.11 -3.04 -10.19
N ALA A 270 -0.40 -3.67 -11.12
CA ALA A 270 0.50 -2.97 -12.04
C ALA A 270 -0.24 -2.26 -13.19
N ALA A 271 -1.51 -2.64 -13.46
CA ALA A 271 -2.33 -2.03 -14.50
C ALA A 271 -2.85 -0.65 -14.10
N GLU A 272 -3.07 -0.43 -12.80
CA GLU A 272 -3.56 0.84 -12.26
C GLU A 272 -2.41 1.66 -11.65
N PRO A 273 -2.13 2.88 -12.17
CA PRO A 273 -1.12 3.74 -11.57
C PRO A 273 -1.49 4.09 -10.12
N TYR A 274 -0.47 4.27 -9.27
CA TYR A 274 -0.64 4.66 -7.87
C TYR A 274 -0.17 6.11 -7.63
N PRO A 275 -1.06 7.11 -7.68
CA PRO A 275 -0.68 8.52 -7.50
C PRO A 275 -0.06 8.85 -6.12
N ALA A 276 -0.39 8.03 -5.11
CA ALA A 276 0.16 8.16 -3.76
C ALA A 276 1.52 7.46 -3.55
N ALA A 277 2.14 6.94 -4.63
CA ALA A 277 3.50 6.41 -4.55
C ALA A 277 4.50 7.49 -4.11
N ARG A 278 5.17 7.26 -2.97
CA ARG A 278 6.27 8.09 -2.48
C ARG A 278 7.49 7.20 -2.19
N PRO A 279 8.72 7.72 -2.30
CA PRO A 279 9.86 7.00 -1.76
C PRO A 279 9.90 7.15 -0.23
N GLU A 280 10.75 6.35 0.41
CA GLU A 280 10.97 6.41 1.84
C GLU A 280 11.44 7.78 2.33
N TRP A 281 11.25 8.06 3.62
CA TRP A 281 11.48 9.39 4.22
C TRP A 281 12.90 9.93 3.96
N TYR A 282 13.92 9.06 3.89
CA TYR A 282 15.30 9.41 3.60
C TYR A 282 15.57 9.74 2.12
N PHE A 283 14.58 9.57 1.24
CA PHE A 283 14.60 9.98 -0.18
C PHE A 283 13.49 10.97 -0.54
N LEU A 284 12.61 11.31 0.39
CA LEU A 284 11.48 12.22 0.14
C LEU A 284 11.95 13.61 -0.33
N PHE A 285 13.06 14.11 0.22
CA PHE A 285 13.65 15.36 -0.24
C PHE A 285 14.06 15.31 -1.72
N LEU A 286 14.54 14.16 -2.20
CA LEU A 286 14.98 13.98 -3.58
C LEU A 286 13.76 13.93 -4.50
N TYR A 287 12.69 13.25 -4.09
CA TYR A 287 11.42 13.29 -4.82
C TYR A 287 10.91 14.72 -5.01
N GLN A 288 10.89 15.52 -3.95
CA GLN A 288 10.48 16.92 -4.04
C GLN A 288 11.44 17.76 -4.89
N PHE A 289 12.74 17.50 -4.77
CA PHE A 289 13.76 18.17 -5.56
C PHE A 289 13.58 17.95 -7.07
N LEU A 290 13.25 16.73 -7.48
CA LEU A 290 13.10 16.38 -8.89
C LEU A 290 11.90 17.05 -9.57
N LYS A 291 10.86 17.43 -8.81
CA LYS A 291 9.73 18.21 -9.35
C LYS A 291 10.16 19.56 -9.97
N TYR A 292 11.29 20.12 -9.54
CA TYR A 292 11.83 21.37 -10.09
C TYR A 292 12.61 21.19 -11.41
N PHE A 293 12.78 19.95 -11.89
CA PHE A 293 13.51 19.62 -13.11
C PHE A 293 12.63 18.84 -14.10
N PRO A 294 11.56 19.44 -14.67
CA PRO A 294 10.67 18.72 -15.57
C PRO A 294 11.33 18.43 -16.93
N GLY A 295 10.94 17.31 -17.55
CA GLY A 295 11.31 16.98 -18.92
C GLY A 295 12.80 16.69 -19.10
N PRO A 296 13.48 17.21 -20.16
CA PRO A 296 14.89 16.92 -20.42
C PRO A 296 15.85 17.32 -19.30
N LEU A 297 15.43 18.24 -18.41
CA LEU A 297 16.23 18.68 -17.28
C LEU A 297 16.24 17.66 -16.13
N GLU A 298 15.38 16.65 -16.15
CA GLU A 298 15.31 15.61 -15.13
C GLU A 298 16.66 14.91 -14.95
N VAL A 299 17.39 14.66 -16.05
CA VAL A 299 18.75 14.08 -16.01
C VAL A 299 19.71 14.94 -15.18
N VAL A 300 19.56 16.27 -15.21
CA VAL A 300 20.39 17.20 -14.42
C VAL A 300 20.09 17.03 -12.94
N GLY A 301 18.81 17.03 -12.57
CA GLY A 301 18.36 16.87 -11.19
C GLY A 301 18.63 15.47 -10.62
N ALA A 302 18.44 14.43 -11.41
CA ALA A 302 18.49 13.04 -10.97
C ALA A 302 19.89 12.43 -11.04
N ILE A 303 20.72 12.83 -12.03
CA ILE A 303 22.04 12.25 -12.25
C ILE A 303 23.14 13.25 -11.91
N PHE A 304 23.20 14.41 -12.56
CA PHE A 304 24.38 15.29 -12.45
C PHE A 304 24.54 15.90 -11.06
N ILE A 305 23.47 16.44 -10.46
CA ILE A 305 23.55 17.09 -9.15
C ILE A 305 23.88 16.09 -8.03
N PRO A 306 23.20 14.93 -7.88
CA PRO A 306 23.55 13.94 -6.88
C PRO A 306 24.97 13.39 -7.04
N ASN A 307 25.41 13.14 -8.28
CA ASN A 307 26.79 12.71 -8.53
C ASN A 307 27.82 13.78 -8.18
N LEU A 308 27.53 15.06 -8.41
CA LEU A 308 28.40 16.16 -7.97
C LEU A 308 28.53 16.21 -6.44
N ILE A 309 27.41 16.00 -5.71
CA ILE A 309 27.41 15.91 -4.25
C ILE A 309 28.22 14.68 -3.79
N LEU A 310 28.06 13.54 -4.45
CA LEU A 310 28.82 12.33 -4.13
C LEU A 310 30.32 12.51 -4.37
N LEU A 311 30.71 13.13 -5.49
CA LEU A 311 32.10 13.47 -5.78
C LEU A 311 32.66 14.42 -4.73
N TRP A 312 31.89 15.44 -4.34
CA TRP A 312 32.26 16.33 -3.24
C TRP A 312 32.48 15.54 -1.94
N LEU A 313 31.58 14.63 -1.57
CA LEU A 313 31.72 13.77 -0.38
C LEU A 313 33.01 12.93 -0.45
N VAL A 314 33.27 12.23 -1.55
CA VAL A 314 34.48 11.39 -1.71
C VAL A 314 35.77 12.20 -1.55
N PHE A 315 35.83 13.40 -2.12
CA PHE A 315 37.02 14.26 -2.11
C PHE A 315 37.12 15.20 -0.90
N LEU A 316 36.06 15.29 -0.10
CA LEU A 316 35.96 16.13 1.10
C LEU A 316 37.19 16.01 2.03
N PRO A 317 37.75 14.82 2.33
CA PRO A 317 38.91 14.70 3.23
C PRO A 317 40.21 15.32 2.71
N MET A 318 40.34 15.53 1.40
CA MET A 318 41.51 16.20 0.83
C MET A 318 41.43 17.71 1.02
N TRP A 319 40.26 18.30 0.76
CA TRP A 319 40.02 19.74 0.92
C TRP A 319 39.85 20.18 2.38
N GLY A 320 39.36 19.29 3.24
CA GLY A 320 39.09 19.59 4.65
C GLY A 320 40.32 19.63 5.58
N ARG A 321 41.55 19.46 5.06
CA ARG A 321 42.78 19.50 5.88
C ARG A 321 43.10 20.91 6.39
N SER A 322 42.74 21.94 5.64
CA SER A 322 42.94 23.34 6.05
C SER A 322 41.80 23.82 6.97
N ARG A 323 42.06 24.83 7.82
CA ARG A 323 41.02 25.43 8.68
C ARG A 323 39.87 26.04 7.86
N ILE A 324 40.20 26.65 6.71
CA ILE A 324 39.23 27.24 5.79
C ILE A 324 38.41 26.15 5.14
N GLY A 325 39.05 25.13 4.56
CA GLY A 325 38.37 24.01 3.93
C GLY A 325 37.45 23.25 4.88
N ARG A 326 37.84 23.08 6.16
CA ARG A 326 36.97 22.50 7.19
C ARG A 326 35.69 23.32 7.40
N ARG A 327 35.81 24.65 7.57
CA ARG A 327 34.65 25.52 7.76
C ARG A 327 33.74 25.49 6.54
N VAL A 328 34.30 25.58 5.34
CA VAL A 328 33.54 25.46 4.08
C VAL A 328 32.76 24.14 4.02
N ASN A 329 33.42 23.02 4.31
CA ASN A 329 32.76 21.71 4.29
C ASN A 329 31.65 21.58 5.35
N GLN A 330 31.86 22.12 6.55
CA GLN A 330 30.84 22.15 7.60
C GLN A 330 29.65 23.03 7.20
N THR A 331 29.89 24.20 6.60
CA THR A 331 28.84 25.08 6.09
C THR A 331 28.03 24.41 4.98
N ILE A 332 28.70 23.76 4.01
CA ILE A 332 28.03 23.01 2.94
C ILE A 332 27.20 21.87 3.55
N LEU A 333 27.73 21.11 4.50
CA LEU A 333 26.99 20.04 5.17
C LEU A 333 25.73 20.58 5.87
N VAL A 334 25.85 21.67 6.63
CA VAL A 334 24.69 22.30 7.29
C VAL A 334 23.65 22.72 6.27
N PHE A 335 24.06 23.34 5.16
CA PHE A 335 23.15 23.73 4.08
C PHE A 335 22.47 22.52 3.44
N LEU A 336 23.20 21.42 3.19
CA LEU A 336 22.62 20.18 2.68
C LEU A 336 21.61 19.57 3.66
N CYS A 337 21.94 19.51 4.95
CA CYS A 337 21.01 19.01 5.97
C CYS A 337 19.75 19.88 6.06
N LEU A 338 19.89 21.21 6.04
CA LEU A 338 18.75 22.13 6.02
C LEU A 338 17.92 21.96 4.73
N GLY A 339 18.56 21.79 3.58
CA GLY A 339 17.89 21.54 2.30
C GLY A 339 17.10 20.23 2.31
N VAL A 340 17.69 19.14 2.83
CA VAL A 340 17.01 17.85 3.00
C VAL A 340 15.80 18.00 3.91
N CYS A 341 15.95 18.62 5.09
CA CYS A 341 14.84 18.84 6.01
C CYS A 341 13.73 19.70 5.39
N LEU A 342 14.10 20.83 4.76
CA LEU A 342 13.14 21.74 4.14
C LEU A 342 12.36 21.06 3.04
N LEU A 343 13.02 20.40 2.09
CA LEU A 343 12.37 19.73 0.97
C LEU A 343 11.51 18.56 1.42
N SER A 344 11.93 17.79 2.42
CA SER A 344 11.07 16.76 3.02
C SER A 344 9.82 17.35 3.67
N ILE A 345 9.93 18.49 4.37
CA ILE A 345 8.75 19.18 4.94
C ILE A 345 7.83 19.69 3.84
N VAL A 346 8.36 20.29 2.78
CA VAL A 346 7.56 20.75 1.64
C VAL A 346 6.82 19.58 0.98
N ALA A 347 7.49 18.44 0.79
CA ALA A 347 6.87 17.24 0.23
C ALA A 347 5.67 16.78 1.06
N ILE A 348 5.84 16.66 2.38
CA ILE A 348 4.77 16.27 3.31
C ILE A 348 3.63 17.29 3.27
N HIS A 349 3.95 18.57 3.22
CA HIS A 349 2.95 19.64 3.19
C HIS A 349 2.13 19.63 1.90
N GLU A 350 2.76 19.46 0.74
CA GLU A 350 2.08 19.33 -0.55
C GLU A 350 1.17 18.09 -0.58
N ASP A 351 1.66 16.96 -0.07
CA ASP A 351 0.90 15.72 -0.01
C ASP A 351 -0.35 15.85 0.88
N GLN A 352 -0.23 16.56 2.01
CA GLN A 352 -1.37 16.84 2.91
C GLN A 352 -2.43 17.77 2.30
N GLN A 353 -2.08 18.58 1.31
CA GLN A 353 -3.01 19.48 0.63
C GLN A 353 -3.59 18.89 -0.64
N ASN A 354 -2.97 17.85 -1.19
CA ASN A 354 -3.36 17.26 -2.46
C ASN A 354 -4.50 16.24 -2.28
N THR A 355 -5.69 16.60 -2.77
CA THR A 355 -6.88 15.74 -2.67
C THR A 355 -6.76 14.45 -3.48
N SER A 356 -6.01 14.41 -4.58
CA SER A 356 -5.81 13.17 -5.34
C SER A 356 -4.88 12.21 -4.61
N TYR A 357 -3.84 12.75 -3.95
CA TYR A 357 -2.95 11.97 -3.09
C TYR A 357 -3.71 11.35 -1.91
N LEU A 358 -4.46 12.16 -1.16
CA LEU A 358 -5.20 11.67 0.01
C LEU A 358 -6.24 10.61 -0.36
N ARG A 359 -6.90 10.77 -1.51
CA ARG A 359 -7.83 9.77 -2.05
C ARG A 359 -7.15 8.46 -2.40
N ALA A 360 -6.10 8.52 -3.22
CA ALA A 360 -5.36 7.32 -3.62
C ALA A 360 -4.73 6.60 -2.41
N TRP A 361 -4.28 7.35 -1.41
CA TRP A 361 -3.77 6.78 -0.16
C TRP A 361 -4.88 6.06 0.63
N LYS A 362 -6.04 6.71 0.81
CA LYS A 362 -7.19 6.12 1.54
C LYS A 362 -7.75 4.88 0.83
N GLU A 363 -7.83 4.92 -0.49
CA GLU A 363 -8.27 3.77 -1.29
C GLU A 363 -7.31 2.59 -1.15
N ALA A 364 -6.00 2.81 -1.30
CA ALA A 364 -5.01 1.75 -1.14
C ALA A 364 -4.97 1.18 0.29
N ASP A 365 -5.27 1.99 1.30
CA ASP A 365 -5.38 1.55 2.70
C ASP A 365 -6.65 0.71 2.95
N SER A 366 -7.77 1.11 2.34
CA SER A 366 -9.01 0.32 2.31
C SER A 366 -8.81 -1.02 1.62
N GLU A 367 -8.21 -1.02 0.43
CA GLU A 367 -7.86 -2.24 -0.32
C GLU A 367 -6.89 -3.13 0.45
N ALA A 368 -5.91 -2.56 1.15
CA ALA A 368 -4.99 -3.33 1.99
C ALA A 368 -5.73 -4.04 3.12
N SER A 369 -6.70 -3.36 3.74
CA SER A 369 -7.53 -3.94 4.80
C SER A 369 -8.44 -5.04 4.26
N ARG A 370 -9.09 -4.79 3.11
CA ARG A 370 -9.94 -5.77 2.44
C ARG A 370 -9.15 -7.01 1.98
N ALA A 371 -7.98 -6.82 1.39
CA ALA A 371 -7.10 -7.93 0.97
C ALA A 371 -6.70 -8.81 2.16
N ARG A 372 -6.41 -8.21 3.32
CA ARG A 372 -6.10 -8.96 4.55
C ARG A 372 -7.30 -9.74 5.08
N GLU A 373 -8.48 -9.14 5.08
CA GLU A 373 -9.73 -9.80 5.48
C GLU A 373 -10.02 -11.02 4.59
N LEU A 374 -9.93 -10.83 3.27
CA LEU A 374 -10.14 -11.90 2.30
C LEU A 374 -9.09 -13.00 2.41
N ALA A 375 -7.83 -12.64 2.62
CA ALA A 375 -6.75 -13.60 2.83
C ALA A 375 -6.90 -14.41 4.13
N ALA A 376 -7.49 -13.82 5.18
CA ALA A 376 -7.78 -14.50 6.45
C ALA A 376 -9.09 -15.32 6.42
N SER A 377 -9.89 -15.21 5.35
CA SER A 377 -11.12 -15.98 5.20
C SER A 377 -10.85 -17.47 5.04
N LEU A 378 -11.89 -18.31 5.19
CA LEU A 378 -11.78 -19.77 5.01
C LEU A 378 -11.27 -20.19 3.62
N ASN A 379 -11.44 -19.33 2.62
CA ASN A 379 -10.98 -19.60 1.25
C ASN A 379 -9.47 -19.33 1.07
N GLY A 380 -8.87 -18.55 1.98
CA GLY A 380 -7.45 -18.21 1.94
C GLY A 380 -7.05 -17.43 0.67
N ILE A 381 -5.75 -17.48 0.34
CA ILE A 381 -5.19 -16.84 -0.85
C ILE A 381 -5.22 -17.84 -2.02
N PRO A 382 -5.78 -17.48 -3.19
CA PRO A 382 -5.86 -18.39 -4.33
C PRO A 382 -4.48 -18.60 -4.97
N GLN A 383 -4.29 -19.74 -5.66
CA GLN A 383 -3.04 -20.07 -6.34
C GLN A 383 -2.68 -19.11 -7.49
N SER A 384 -3.67 -18.40 -8.03
CA SER A 384 -3.46 -17.33 -9.03
C SER A 384 -2.73 -16.12 -8.44
N GLY A 385 -2.72 -15.96 -7.12
CA GLY A 385 -1.98 -14.94 -6.37
C GLY A 385 -2.88 -14.00 -5.58
N ALA A 386 -2.25 -13.22 -4.70
CA ALA A 386 -2.99 -12.34 -3.77
C ALA A 386 -3.77 -11.20 -4.44
N LEU A 387 -3.35 -10.74 -5.62
CA LEU A 387 -4.07 -9.69 -6.35
C LEU A 387 -5.50 -10.14 -6.73
N THR A 388 -5.67 -11.44 -7.04
CA THR A 388 -6.96 -12.02 -7.41
C THR A 388 -8.01 -11.81 -6.32
N LEU A 389 -7.62 -11.77 -5.05
CA LEU A 389 -8.54 -11.45 -3.94
C LEU A 389 -9.28 -10.14 -4.17
N LEU A 390 -8.59 -9.11 -4.65
CA LEU A 390 -9.17 -7.80 -4.89
C LEU A 390 -9.85 -7.69 -6.25
N LEU A 391 -9.47 -8.53 -7.23
CA LEU A 391 -10.09 -8.55 -8.57
C LEU A 391 -11.41 -9.32 -8.58
N GLU A 392 -11.55 -10.35 -7.76
CA GLU A 392 -12.76 -11.16 -7.65
C GLU A 392 -13.71 -10.66 -6.55
N ASP A 393 -13.33 -9.63 -5.79
CA ASP A 393 -14.14 -9.07 -4.70
C ASP A 393 -15.14 -8.02 -5.23
N PRO A 394 -16.46 -8.25 -5.12
CA PRO A 394 -17.48 -7.30 -5.56
C PRO A 394 -17.36 -5.95 -4.87
N GLN A 395 -16.98 -5.92 -3.58
CA GLN A 395 -16.90 -4.68 -2.81
C GLN A 395 -15.73 -3.79 -3.23
N THR A 396 -14.70 -4.37 -3.82
CA THR A 396 -13.55 -3.63 -4.35
C THR A 396 -13.75 -3.26 -5.83
N GLN A 397 -14.11 -4.22 -6.70
CA GLN A 397 -14.24 -3.96 -8.14
C GLN A 397 -15.58 -3.36 -8.55
N GLY A 398 -16.68 -3.73 -7.90
CA GLY A 398 -18.02 -3.26 -8.24
C GLY A 398 -18.12 -1.72 -8.29
N PRO A 399 -17.67 -0.99 -7.25
CA PRO A 399 -17.60 0.48 -7.29
C PRO A 399 -16.75 1.04 -8.43
N LYS A 400 -15.60 0.41 -8.75
CA LYS A 400 -14.69 0.86 -9.80
C LYS A 400 -15.33 0.70 -11.19
N LEU A 401 -15.85 -0.49 -11.46
CA LEU A 401 -16.54 -0.82 -12.71
C LEU A 401 -17.80 0.04 -12.89
N PHE A 402 -18.56 0.26 -11.82
CA PHE A 402 -19.73 1.15 -11.86
C PHE A 402 -19.33 2.59 -12.15
N ALA A 403 -18.29 3.11 -11.49
CA ALA A 403 -17.77 4.45 -11.74
C ALA A 403 -17.32 4.62 -13.19
N GLU A 404 -16.66 3.62 -13.77
CA GLU A 404 -16.14 3.68 -15.12
C GLU A 404 -17.22 3.56 -16.21
N HIS A 405 -18.21 2.69 -16.00
CA HIS A 405 -19.15 2.30 -17.06
C HIS A 405 -20.58 2.79 -16.83
N CYS A 406 -21.05 2.86 -15.58
CA CYS A 406 -22.45 3.12 -15.26
C CYS A 406 -22.70 4.56 -14.76
N SER A 407 -21.70 5.19 -14.13
CA SER A 407 -21.85 6.48 -13.45
C SER A 407 -22.07 7.68 -14.38
N SER A 408 -21.91 7.50 -15.70
CA SER A 408 -22.29 8.51 -16.68
C SER A 408 -23.80 8.77 -16.65
N CYS A 409 -24.60 7.71 -16.47
CA CYS A 409 -26.06 7.79 -16.50
C CYS A 409 -26.67 7.64 -15.10
N HIS A 410 -26.18 6.67 -14.31
CA HIS A 410 -26.72 6.32 -13.01
C HIS A 410 -25.98 7.00 -11.86
N ARG A 411 -26.64 7.08 -10.71
CA ARG A 411 -26.01 7.41 -9.43
C ARG A 411 -26.15 6.21 -8.50
N TYR A 412 -25.30 6.17 -7.49
CA TYR A 412 -25.46 5.31 -6.32
C TYR A 412 -25.47 6.23 -5.11
N ASP A 413 -26.62 6.45 -4.49
CA ASP A 413 -26.83 7.39 -3.37
C ASP A 413 -26.21 8.77 -3.65
N ARG A 414 -26.52 9.30 -4.85
CA ARG A 414 -26.03 10.60 -5.35
C ARG A 414 -24.52 10.70 -5.61
N HIS A 415 -23.79 9.59 -5.63
CA HIS A 415 -22.38 9.55 -6.00
C HIS A 415 -22.10 8.58 -7.16
N ASP A 416 -20.86 8.57 -7.66
CA ASP A 416 -20.37 7.77 -8.81
C ASP A 416 -20.14 6.27 -8.50
N GLY A 417 -20.64 5.76 -7.37
CA GLY A 417 -20.26 4.45 -6.83
C GLY A 417 -18.99 4.42 -5.96
N ARG A 418 -18.00 5.30 -6.17
CA ARG A 418 -16.77 5.41 -5.35
C ARG A 418 -16.85 6.50 -4.28
N GLY A 419 -18.03 7.06 -4.08
CA GLY A 419 -18.30 8.12 -3.10
C GLY A 419 -17.94 9.53 -3.60
N LEU A 420 -17.66 9.71 -4.90
CA LEU A 420 -17.40 11.03 -5.47
C LEU A 420 -18.68 11.67 -5.99
N PRO A 421 -18.88 12.99 -5.74
CA PRO A 421 -19.98 13.71 -6.35
C PRO A 421 -19.76 13.80 -7.85
N VAL A 422 -20.84 13.65 -8.62
CA VAL A 422 -20.84 13.87 -10.06
C VAL A 422 -21.59 15.18 -10.32
N GLU A 423 -20.93 16.14 -10.98
CA GLU A 423 -21.51 17.47 -11.23
C GLU A 423 -22.63 17.44 -12.27
N GLU A 424 -22.53 16.54 -13.25
CA GLU A 424 -23.54 16.36 -14.28
C GLU A 424 -24.82 15.76 -13.69
N ALA A 425 -25.98 16.18 -14.18
CA ALA A 425 -27.25 15.60 -13.77
C ALA A 425 -27.35 14.15 -14.27
N PRO A 426 -27.89 13.22 -13.46
CA PRO A 426 -28.11 11.85 -13.93
C PRO A 426 -29.12 11.83 -15.08
N SER A 427 -28.93 10.92 -16.02
CA SER A 427 -29.88 10.66 -17.10
C SER A 427 -30.66 9.36 -16.89
N ALA A 428 -30.41 8.65 -15.79
CA ALA A 428 -31.09 7.42 -15.39
C ALA A 428 -31.25 7.35 -13.87
N SER A 429 -32.07 6.40 -13.40
CA SER A 429 -32.42 6.25 -11.98
C SER A 429 -31.20 6.02 -11.07
N ASP A 430 -31.31 6.45 -9.81
CA ASP A 430 -30.37 6.10 -8.75
C ASP A 430 -30.57 4.63 -8.35
N LEU A 431 -29.49 3.87 -8.34
CA LEU A 431 -29.49 2.41 -8.14
C LEU A 431 -29.20 2.01 -6.69
N ALA A 432 -28.99 2.97 -5.77
CA ALA A 432 -28.78 2.65 -4.37
C ALA A 432 -30.00 1.97 -3.75
N GLY A 433 -29.81 0.73 -3.30
CA GLY A 433 -30.87 -0.10 -2.75
C GLY A 433 -31.91 -0.53 -3.77
N PHE A 434 -31.54 -0.60 -5.06
CA PHE A 434 -32.41 -1.08 -6.15
C PHE A 434 -33.16 -2.36 -5.76
N ALA A 435 -34.44 -2.43 -6.14
CA ALA A 435 -35.37 -3.52 -5.82
C ALA A 435 -35.63 -3.77 -4.32
N SER A 436 -35.12 -2.94 -3.41
CA SER A 436 -35.52 -3.01 -2.01
C SER A 436 -36.94 -2.46 -1.81
N ARG A 437 -37.65 -2.91 -0.77
CA ARG A 437 -38.97 -2.36 -0.41
C ARG A 437 -38.99 -0.83 -0.33
N THR A 438 -37.94 -0.21 0.19
CA THR A 438 -37.84 1.26 0.30
C THR A 438 -37.66 1.92 -1.06
N TRP A 439 -36.87 1.31 -1.93
CA TRP A 439 -36.66 1.79 -3.30
C TRP A 439 -37.94 1.64 -4.12
N LEU A 440 -38.58 0.47 -4.08
CA LEU A 440 -39.84 0.18 -4.78
C LEU A 440 -40.99 1.08 -4.33
N ARG A 441 -41.11 1.36 -3.02
CA ARG A 441 -42.15 2.28 -2.52
C ARG A 441 -41.97 3.71 -3.02
N LYS A 442 -40.72 4.16 -3.21
CA LYS A 442 -40.44 5.46 -3.84
C LYS A 442 -40.65 5.40 -5.34
N PHE A 443 -40.27 4.31 -6.00
CA PHE A 443 -40.47 4.14 -7.43
C PHE A 443 -41.97 4.16 -7.79
N LEU A 444 -42.81 3.44 -7.03
CA LEU A 444 -44.26 3.38 -7.20
C LEU A 444 -45.00 4.50 -6.45
N SER A 445 -44.36 5.66 -6.25
CA SER A 445 -44.95 6.82 -5.59
C SER A 445 -45.16 7.97 -6.58
N PRO A 446 -46.37 8.57 -6.63
CA PRO A 446 -46.66 9.72 -7.50
C PRO A 446 -45.70 10.90 -7.26
N ASP A 447 -45.26 11.09 -6.01
CA ASP A 447 -44.41 12.22 -5.61
C ASP A 447 -42.94 12.05 -6.02
N HIS A 448 -42.52 10.82 -6.37
CA HIS A 448 -41.11 10.47 -6.50
C HIS A 448 -40.73 9.99 -7.91
N ILE A 449 -41.62 9.31 -8.65
CA ILE A 449 -41.29 8.71 -9.95
C ILE A 449 -40.74 9.72 -10.97
N LEU A 450 -41.24 10.96 -10.96
CA LEU A 450 -40.79 12.04 -11.86
C LEU A 450 -39.59 12.84 -11.32
N THR A 451 -39.02 12.45 -10.18
CA THR A 451 -37.83 13.11 -9.65
C THR A 451 -36.57 12.65 -10.39
N PRO A 452 -35.47 13.43 -10.35
CA PRO A 452 -34.19 13.02 -10.95
C PRO A 452 -33.60 11.72 -10.41
N ALA A 453 -34.08 11.22 -9.26
CA ALA A 453 -33.65 9.94 -8.70
C ALA A 453 -34.27 8.73 -9.42
N PHE A 454 -35.29 8.93 -10.25
CA PHE A 454 -36.00 7.89 -11.00
C PHE A 454 -36.15 8.31 -12.47
N PHE A 455 -37.38 8.49 -12.97
CA PHE A 455 -37.64 8.74 -14.40
C PHE A 455 -37.55 10.21 -14.81
N GLY A 456 -37.37 11.16 -13.89
CA GLY A 456 -37.44 12.59 -14.20
C GLY A 456 -36.54 13.07 -15.35
N HIS A 457 -35.44 12.38 -15.63
CA HIS A 457 -34.49 12.70 -16.71
C HIS A 457 -34.37 11.60 -17.79
N THR A 458 -35.18 10.56 -17.73
CA THR A 458 -35.21 9.48 -18.74
C THR A 458 -36.24 9.79 -19.83
N SER A 459 -36.23 9.02 -20.93
CA SER A 459 -37.34 9.04 -21.91
C SER A 459 -38.67 8.58 -21.30
N PHE A 460 -38.62 7.82 -20.20
CA PHE A 460 -39.79 7.23 -19.55
C PHE A 460 -40.61 8.20 -18.71
N LYS A 461 -40.19 9.46 -18.52
CA LYS A 461 -40.96 10.48 -17.78
C LYS A 461 -42.37 10.73 -18.34
N ASP A 462 -42.51 10.55 -19.66
CA ASP A 462 -43.77 10.72 -20.41
C ASP A 462 -44.35 9.35 -20.84
N GLY A 463 -43.80 8.24 -20.32
CA GLY A 463 -44.18 6.88 -20.65
C GLY A 463 -45.30 6.32 -19.78
N GLU A 464 -45.82 5.15 -20.15
CA GLU A 464 -47.00 4.54 -19.52
C GLU A 464 -46.83 4.29 -18.02
N MET A 465 -45.64 3.84 -17.59
CA MET A 465 -45.37 3.60 -16.17
C MET A 465 -45.41 4.90 -15.33
N ALA A 466 -44.97 6.03 -15.90
CA ALA A 466 -45.03 7.33 -15.22
C ALA A 466 -46.49 7.82 -15.12
N THR A 467 -47.28 7.65 -16.18
CA THR A 467 -48.71 7.95 -16.19
C THR A 467 -49.47 7.06 -15.21
N PHE A 468 -49.23 5.75 -15.21
CA PHE A 468 -49.83 4.81 -14.28
C PHE A 468 -49.58 5.18 -12.82
N THR A 469 -48.35 5.62 -12.49
CA THR A 469 -48.02 6.04 -11.13
C THR A 469 -48.65 7.38 -10.75
N THR A 470 -48.70 8.35 -11.68
CA THR A 470 -49.17 9.71 -11.40
C THR A 470 -50.68 9.88 -11.52
N GLU A 471 -51.35 9.02 -12.25
CA GLU A 471 -52.81 9.03 -12.44
C GLU A 471 -53.47 7.87 -11.68
N THR A 472 -53.14 6.61 -12.01
CA THR A 472 -53.80 5.42 -11.47
C THR A 472 -53.48 5.23 -9.99
N ILE A 473 -52.19 5.06 -9.63
CA ILE A 473 -51.77 4.87 -8.22
C ILE A 473 -52.14 6.08 -7.36
N ALA A 474 -52.09 7.29 -7.90
CA ALA A 474 -52.49 8.50 -7.18
C ALA A 474 -53.97 8.47 -6.77
N SER A 475 -54.82 7.82 -7.56
CA SER A 475 -56.25 7.66 -7.30
C SER A 475 -56.62 6.48 -6.40
N PHE A 476 -55.66 5.60 -6.07
CA PHE A 476 -55.91 4.40 -5.27
C PHE A 476 -56.53 4.69 -3.91
N ASP A 477 -57.54 3.91 -3.56
CA ASP A 477 -58.19 3.90 -2.26
C ASP A 477 -57.35 3.16 -1.19
N THR A 478 -57.91 2.99 0.01
CA THR A 478 -57.15 2.38 1.12
C THR A 478 -56.85 0.90 0.86
N GLN A 479 -57.75 0.18 0.19
CA GLN A 479 -57.60 -1.24 -0.10
C GLN A 479 -56.60 -1.44 -1.24
N GLU A 480 -56.71 -0.67 -2.31
CA GLU A 480 -55.79 -0.72 -3.46
C GLU A 480 -54.35 -0.37 -3.04
N ARG A 481 -54.17 0.60 -2.13
CA ARG A 481 -52.86 0.91 -1.55
C ARG A 481 -52.28 -0.23 -0.72
N GLN A 482 -53.13 -0.99 -0.03
CA GLN A 482 -52.69 -2.18 0.70
C GLN A 482 -52.25 -3.29 -0.26
N GLN A 483 -53.01 -3.49 -1.35
CA GLN A 483 -52.64 -4.43 -2.42
C GLN A 483 -51.32 -4.04 -3.10
N LEU A 484 -51.11 -2.75 -3.39
CA LEU A 484 -49.85 -2.24 -3.92
C LEU A 484 -48.67 -2.52 -2.98
N GLU A 485 -48.86 -2.37 -1.67
CA GLU A 485 -47.82 -2.70 -0.68
C GLU A 485 -47.50 -4.20 -0.66
N GLU A 486 -48.50 -5.08 -0.87
CA GLU A 486 -48.29 -6.51 -1.05
C GLU A 486 -47.51 -6.83 -2.34
N VAL A 487 -47.79 -6.13 -3.44
CA VAL A 487 -47.00 -6.22 -4.69
C VAL A 487 -45.54 -5.80 -4.45
N ILE A 488 -45.30 -4.70 -3.73
CA ILE A 488 -43.94 -4.25 -3.36
C ILE A 488 -43.21 -5.33 -2.57
N HIS A 489 -43.90 -6.01 -1.65
CA HIS A 489 -43.32 -7.11 -0.88
C HIS A 489 -42.94 -8.31 -1.75
N ILE A 490 -43.79 -8.68 -2.70
CA ILE A 490 -43.54 -9.78 -3.64
C ILE A 490 -42.35 -9.45 -4.55
N LEU A 491 -42.33 -8.27 -5.18
CA LEU A 491 -41.23 -7.85 -6.05
C LEU A 491 -39.90 -7.76 -5.31
N SER A 492 -39.91 -7.22 -4.09
CA SER A 492 -38.70 -7.16 -3.26
C SER A 492 -38.19 -8.56 -2.88
N ALA A 493 -39.08 -9.54 -2.73
CA ALA A 493 -38.71 -10.93 -2.45
C ALA A 493 -38.18 -11.67 -3.70
N GLU A 494 -38.68 -11.35 -4.90
CA GLU A 494 -38.10 -11.84 -6.16
C GLU A 494 -36.64 -11.42 -6.30
N ALA A 495 -36.28 -10.24 -5.81
CA ALA A 495 -34.90 -9.75 -5.83
C ALA A 495 -33.95 -10.54 -4.93
N ARG A 496 -34.45 -11.21 -3.88
CA ARG A 496 -33.65 -12.02 -2.92
C ARG A 496 -32.45 -11.25 -2.36
N LEU A 497 -32.67 -10.01 -1.94
CA LEU A 497 -31.60 -9.14 -1.43
C LEU A 497 -31.08 -9.65 -0.07
N PRO A 498 -29.76 -9.88 0.09
CA PRO A 498 -29.19 -10.36 1.35
C PRO A 498 -29.60 -9.53 2.58
N ALA A 499 -29.59 -8.20 2.43
CA ALA A 499 -29.94 -7.26 3.50
C ALA A 499 -31.39 -7.38 4.00
N GLN A 500 -32.31 -7.86 3.15
CA GLN A 500 -33.75 -7.95 3.44
C GLN A 500 -34.25 -9.37 3.72
N LYS A 501 -33.36 -10.38 3.72
CA LYS A 501 -33.71 -11.78 4.02
C LYS A 501 -34.44 -11.97 5.35
N HIS A 502 -34.13 -11.13 6.34
CA HIS A 502 -34.82 -11.15 7.64
C HIS A 502 -36.28 -10.70 7.54
N LEU A 503 -36.57 -9.69 6.71
CA LEU A 503 -37.92 -9.16 6.47
C LEU A 503 -38.80 -10.18 5.76
N GLU A 504 -38.19 -10.99 4.89
CA GLU A 504 -38.89 -12.11 4.29
C GLU A 504 -39.36 -13.08 5.37
N THR A 505 -38.56 -13.39 6.39
CA THR A 505 -38.94 -14.40 7.40
C THR A 505 -40.03 -13.89 8.35
N SER A 506 -40.08 -12.58 8.63
CA SER A 506 -41.06 -11.96 9.54
C SER A 506 -42.42 -11.70 8.90
N ASP A 507 -42.47 -11.37 7.61
CA ASP A 507 -43.72 -11.08 6.90
C ASP A 507 -44.22 -12.32 6.15
N ALA A 508 -44.99 -13.18 6.82
CA ALA A 508 -45.52 -14.40 6.19
C ALA A 508 -46.83 -14.18 5.41
N ALA A 509 -47.56 -13.08 5.67
CA ALA A 509 -48.92 -12.89 5.17
C ALA A 509 -49.02 -12.76 3.63
N TRP A 510 -48.09 -12.05 3.00
CA TRP A 510 -48.08 -11.86 1.54
C TRP A 510 -47.72 -13.15 0.76
N ARG A 511 -47.16 -14.19 1.43
CA ARG A 511 -46.78 -15.45 0.76
C ARG A 511 -47.94 -16.33 0.36
N SER A 512 -49.08 -16.19 1.05
CA SER A 512 -50.30 -16.95 0.79
C SER A 512 -51.25 -16.27 -0.18
N VAL A 513 -50.87 -15.10 -0.69
CA VAL A 513 -51.68 -14.33 -1.64
C VAL A 513 -51.54 -14.95 -3.03
N ASP A 514 -52.66 -15.03 -3.75
CA ASP A 514 -52.66 -15.39 -5.17
C ASP A 514 -52.00 -14.27 -5.96
N ARG A 515 -50.77 -14.52 -6.43
CA ARG A 515 -49.91 -13.50 -7.02
C ARG A 515 -50.45 -13.03 -8.37
N ASP A 516 -50.97 -13.96 -9.16
CA ASP A 516 -51.47 -13.66 -10.51
C ASP A 516 -52.73 -12.80 -10.40
N ALA A 517 -53.63 -13.15 -9.48
CA ALA A 517 -54.81 -12.35 -9.18
C ALA A 517 -54.44 -10.96 -8.64
N LEU A 518 -53.49 -10.86 -7.71
CA LEU A 518 -53.07 -9.58 -7.13
C LEU A 518 -52.44 -8.64 -8.17
N PHE A 519 -51.53 -9.15 -9.01
CA PHE A 519 -50.88 -8.33 -10.03
C PHE A 519 -51.86 -7.92 -11.15
N TYR A 520 -52.88 -8.73 -11.43
CA TYR A 520 -53.98 -8.35 -12.31
C TYR A 520 -54.90 -7.29 -11.68
N GLU A 521 -55.29 -7.46 -10.42
CA GLU A 521 -56.14 -6.50 -9.70
C GLU A 521 -55.48 -5.11 -9.56
N VAL A 522 -54.16 -5.07 -9.37
CA VAL A 522 -53.40 -3.80 -9.32
C VAL A 522 -53.14 -3.23 -10.73
N GLY A 523 -53.33 -4.01 -11.80
CA GLY A 523 -53.12 -3.58 -13.19
C GLY A 523 -51.68 -3.73 -13.71
N CYS A 524 -50.79 -4.40 -12.97
CA CYS A 524 -49.40 -4.58 -13.38
C CYS A 524 -49.24 -5.51 -14.60
N THR A 525 -50.10 -6.53 -14.73
CA THR A 525 -50.02 -7.53 -15.81
C THR A 525 -50.58 -7.04 -17.14
N GLU A 526 -51.17 -5.84 -17.19
CA GLU A 526 -51.57 -5.20 -18.45
C GLU A 526 -50.35 -4.82 -19.31
N CYS A 527 -49.20 -4.59 -18.66
CA CYS A 527 -47.96 -4.20 -19.33
C CYS A 527 -46.79 -5.14 -19.05
N HIS A 528 -46.78 -5.82 -17.90
CA HIS A 528 -45.63 -6.63 -17.45
C HIS A 528 -45.91 -8.14 -17.42
N GLY A 529 -44.94 -8.92 -17.88
CA GLY A 529 -44.93 -10.37 -17.69
C GLY A 529 -44.58 -10.73 -16.25
N PHE A 530 -45.23 -11.75 -15.68
CA PHE A 530 -44.91 -12.23 -14.33
C PHE A 530 -45.23 -13.72 -14.16
N HIS A 531 -44.21 -14.59 -14.27
CA HIS A 531 -44.30 -16.06 -14.28
C HIS A 531 -45.11 -16.66 -15.44
N PHE A 532 -45.36 -15.88 -16.48
CA PHE A 532 -45.92 -16.32 -17.77
C PHE A 532 -45.17 -15.63 -18.92
N GLU A 533 -45.09 -16.29 -20.07
CA GLU A 533 -44.49 -15.74 -21.29
C GLU A 533 -45.60 -15.12 -22.14
N ASP A 534 -45.46 -13.83 -22.43
CA ASP A 534 -46.28 -13.09 -23.37
C ASP A 534 -45.34 -12.22 -24.22
N GLU A 535 -45.34 -12.45 -25.54
CA GLU A 535 -44.40 -11.85 -26.49
C GLU A 535 -44.84 -10.45 -26.93
N ASP A 536 -46.06 -10.02 -26.59
CA ASP A 536 -46.66 -8.75 -27.03
C ASP A 536 -46.64 -7.65 -25.94
N LEU A 537 -45.83 -7.80 -24.90
CA LEU A 537 -45.79 -6.85 -23.78
C LEU A 537 -44.78 -5.72 -24.01
N ASP A 538 -45.23 -4.49 -23.73
CA ASP A 538 -44.47 -3.26 -23.93
C ASP A 538 -43.53 -2.90 -22.74
N ALA A 539 -43.47 -3.74 -21.69
CA ALA A 539 -42.67 -3.48 -20.49
C ALA A 539 -41.88 -4.69 -19.97
N PRO A 540 -40.80 -4.47 -19.18
CA PRO A 540 -39.92 -5.55 -18.73
C PRO A 540 -40.60 -6.64 -17.92
N ASP A 541 -40.23 -7.89 -18.15
CA ASP A 541 -40.63 -9.05 -17.36
C ASP A 541 -40.19 -8.89 -15.89
N LEU A 542 -41.17 -9.01 -14.98
CA LEU A 542 -40.98 -8.89 -13.54
C LEU A 542 -40.62 -10.23 -12.86
N THR A 543 -40.56 -11.33 -13.61
CA THR A 543 -40.17 -12.65 -13.11
C THR A 543 -38.73 -12.61 -12.62
N GLY A 544 -38.54 -12.77 -11.31
CA GLY A 544 -37.23 -12.64 -10.69
C GLY A 544 -36.70 -11.21 -10.67
N TYR A 545 -37.57 -10.18 -10.73
CA TYR A 545 -37.20 -8.77 -10.75
C TYR A 545 -36.12 -8.43 -9.72
N GLY A 546 -35.04 -7.80 -10.18
CA GLY A 546 -33.92 -7.39 -9.32
C GLY A 546 -33.09 -8.54 -8.74
N SER A 547 -33.35 -9.80 -9.12
CA SER A 547 -32.51 -10.95 -8.76
C SER A 547 -31.13 -10.87 -9.44
N LYS A 548 -30.17 -11.71 -9.01
CA LYS A 548 -28.82 -11.70 -9.59
C LYS A 548 -28.86 -12.02 -11.09
N GLU A 549 -29.59 -13.05 -11.48
CA GLU A 549 -29.70 -13.41 -12.90
C GLU A 549 -30.50 -12.36 -13.68
N TRP A 550 -31.59 -11.83 -13.12
CA TRP A 550 -32.35 -10.76 -13.77
C TRP A 550 -31.49 -9.53 -14.06
N LEU A 551 -30.69 -9.08 -13.09
CA LEU A 551 -29.78 -7.94 -13.28
C LEU A 551 -28.65 -8.25 -14.26
N LYS A 552 -28.09 -9.47 -14.22
CA LYS A 552 -27.06 -9.88 -15.18
C LYS A 552 -27.61 -9.91 -16.60
N ASP A 553 -28.79 -10.48 -16.81
CA ASP A 553 -29.46 -10.53 -18.10
C ASP A 553 -29.78 -9.12 -18.60
N PHE A 554 -30.32 -8.27 -17.72
CA PHE A 554 -30.67 -6.88 -18.03
C PHE A 554 -29.45 -6.04 -18.43
N ILE A 555 -28.35 -6.13 -17.70
CA ILE A 555 -27.11 -5.42 -18.04
C ILE A 555 -26.48 -6.01 -19.32
N SER A 556 -26.61 -7.33 -19.52
CA SER A 556 -26.05 -8.00 -20.71
C SER A 556 -26.73 -7.54 -21.99
N ASN A 557 -28.07 -7.51 -22.01
CA ASN A 557 -28.86 -7.05 -23.14
C ASN A 557 -30.23 -6.47 -22.72
N PRO A 558 -30.31 -5.15 -22.45
CA PRO A 558 -31.56 -4.49 -22.06
C PRO A 558 -32.55 -4.34 -23.23
N SER A 559 -32.11 -4.56 -24.48
CA SER A 559 -32.93 -4.48 -25.70
C SER A 559 -33.49 -5.86 -26.12
N SER A 560 -33.38 -6.88 -25.26
CA SER A 560 -34.04 -8.16 -25.52
C SER A 560 -35.56 -8.04 -25.33
N GLU A 561 -36.31 -8.94 -25.99
CA GLU A 561 -37.78 -9.01 -25.90
C GLU A 561 -38.28 -9.16 -24.45
N ARG A 562 -37.47 -9.77 -23.57
CA ARG A 562 -37.79 -9.89 -22.14
C ARG A 562 -37.81 -8.55 -21.40
N PHE A 563 -37.13 -7.52 -21.92
CA PHE A 563 -36.96 -6.24 -21.23
C PHE A 563 -37.61 -5.09 -22.00
N TYR A 564 -36.84 -4.20 -22.62
CA TYR A 564 -37.38 -3.02 -23.28
C TYR A 564 -37.46 -3.17 -24.80
N GLY A 565 -36.91 -4.23 -25.41
CA GLY A 565 -36.91 -4.37 -26.87
C GLY A 565 -36.43 -3.10 -27.59
N GLU A 566 -37.24 -2.62 -28.54
CA GLU A 566 -37.03 -1.36 -29.28
C GLU A 566 -37.28 -0.09 -28.44
N GLN A 567 -37.89 -0.20 -27.26
CA GLN A 567 -38.19 0.92 -26.35
C GLN A 567 -37.02 1.25 -25.39
N ASN A 568 -35.88 0.57 -25.51
CA ASN A 568 -34.70 0.88 -24.69
C ASN A 568 -34.22 2.33 -24.96
N ASP A 569 -34.19 3.16 -23.91
CA ASP A 569 -33.84 4.58 -24.01
C ASP A 569 -32.43 4.78 -24.58
N ARG A 570 -31.42 4.34 -23.82
CA ARG A 570 -30.01 4.59 -24.15
C ARG A 570 -29.03 3.63 -23.47
N MET A 571 -29.53 2.56 -22.83
CA MET A 571 -28.68 1.66 -22.07
C MET A 571 -27.96 0.72 -23.05
N PRO A 572 -26.61 0.68 -23.07
CA PRO A 572 -25.87 -0.24 -23.95
C PRO A 572 -26.13 -1.69 -23.58
N ALA A 573 -26.03 -2.59 -24.55
CA ALA A 573 -25.97 -4.02 -24.31
C ALA A 573 -24.53 -4.41 -23.93
N TYR A 574 -24.17 -4.26 -22.65
CA TYR A 574 -22.77 -4.30 -22.21
C TYR A 574 -22.03 -5.58 -22.57
N LEU A 575 -22.71 -6.73 -22.56
CA LEU A 575 -22.11 -8.00 -22.95
C LEU A 575 -22.03 -8.16 -24.47
N GLU A 576 -23.15 -7.91 -25.17
CA GLU A 576 -23.25 -8.08 -26.62
C GLU A 576 -22.35 -7.11 -27.39
N GLU A 577 -22.18 -5.89 -26.87
CA GLU A 577 -21.27 -4.87 -27.42
C GLU A 577 -19.81 -5.07 -26.95
N GLY A 578 -19.56 -6.05 -26.07
CA GLY A 578 -18.21 -6.35 -25.57
C GLY A 578 -17.60 -5.28 -24.67
N ILE A 579 -18.43 -4.44 -24.05
CA ILE A 579 -18.00 -3.38 -23.10
C ILE A 579 -17.58 -4.01 -21.78
N LEU A 580 -18.35 -4.99 -21.29
CA LEU A 580 -18.08 -5.74 -20.06
C LEU A 580 -18.17 -7.24 -20.34
N ASN A 581 -17.36 -8.03 -19.63
CA ASN A 581 -17.51 -9.48 -19.61
C ASN A 581 -18.47 -9.94 -18.50
N GLN A 582 -18.86 -11.22 -18.54
CA GLN A 582 -19.78 -11.84 -17.57
C GLN A 582 -19.33 -11.71 -16.11
N GLU A 583 -18.02 -11.76 -15.85
CA GLU A 583 -17.45 -11.67 -14.51
C GLU A 583 -17.55 -10.24 -13.98
N GLN A 584 -17.21 -9.24 -14.78
CA GLN A 584 -17.36 -7.82 -14.45
C GLN A 584 -18.82 -7.46 -14.20
N ILE A 585 -19.75 -7.95 -15.03
CA ILE A 585 -21.19 -7.77 -14.79
C ILE A 585 -21.58 -8.40 -13.46
N SER A 586 -21.13 -9.62 -13.16
CA SER A 586 -21.41 -10.25 -11.85
C SER A 586 -20.89 -9.40 -10.68
N LEU A 587 -19.68 -8.83 -10.77
CA LEU A 587 -19.10 -7.99 -9.72
C LEU A 587 -19.94 -6.72 -9.47
N ILE A 588 -20.39 -6.05 -10.53
CA ILE A 588 -21.29 -4.89 -10.42
C ILE A 588 -22.61 -5.30 -9.76
N VAL A 589 -23.22 -6.40 -10.22
CA VAL A 589 -24.50 -6.89 -9.72
C VAL A 589 -24.41 -7.31 -8.26
N ASP A 590 -23.38 -8.05 -7.88
CA ASP A 590 -23.15 -8.50 -6.51
C ASP A 590 -22.96 -7.29 -5.58
N TRP A 591 -22.19 -6.29 -6.02
CA TRP A 591 -22.03 -5.04 -5.27
C TRP A 591 -23.33 -4.25 -5.12
N LEU A 592 -24.10 -4.03 -6.20
CA LEU A 592 -25.38 -3.32 -6.14
C LEU A 592 -26.40 -4.01 -5.22
N ARG A 593 -26.32 -5.33 -5.11
CA ARG A 593 -27.17 -6.16 -4.23
C ARG A 593 -26.66 -6.20 -2.78
N GLY A 594 -25.48 -5.67 -2.49
CA GLY A 594 -24.83 -5.72 -1.19
C GLY A 594 -24.35 -7.12 -0.78
N GLN A 595 -23.80 -7.89 -1.74
CA GLN A 595 -23.22 -9.23 -1.53
C GLN A 595 -21.74 -9.20 -1.18
#